data_AF-A0A1C6DR10-F1
#
_entry.id   AF-A0A1C6DR10-F1
#
_cell.length_a   1.000
_cell.length_b   1.000
_cell.length_c   1.000
_cell.angle_alpha   90.00
_cell.angle_beta   90.00
_cell.angle_gamma   90.00
#
_symmetry.space_group_name_H-M   'P 1'
#
loop_
_entity.id
_entity.type
_entity.pdbx_description
1 polymer ?
#
loop_
_entity_poly.entity_id
_entity_poly.type
_entity_poly.pdbx_seq_one_letter_code
_entity_poly.pdbx_strand_id
1 'polypeptide(L)'
;MNLYLIDYENVTDTGFMGVKELTAEDTVIVFYSQHTKNISFERHIELSQSPAHFEYIKILKTGKNYLDFQLSTYLGFLIGKDKPEHVYIITNDTGYDSVIDFWSDKNIDIIRQKSIVPPAPLSLPANIPPQMVVRKQKPDAASAQTSSVALTSAAPTRPATSGRKTKASASPDLPEAWRKKVRMAVKSDKLAPSSYSVVYRAISGSQNKTELNNQLVKAFQSSKGGRVYGHVREIFEQYSKESN
;
A
#
# COMPACT_ATOMS: atom_id res chain seq x y z
N MET A 1 -3.19 -13.70 -25.90
CA MET A 1 -4.00 -14.03 -24.70
C MET A 1 -3.52 -13.18 -23.53
N ASN A 2 -4.41 -12.37 -22.95
CA ASN A 2 -4.11 -11.62 -21.72
C ASN A 2 -4.64 -12.36 -20.50
N LEU A 3 -3.84 -12.42 -19.44
CA LEU A 3 -4.19 -13.06 -18.18
C LEU A 3 -4.33 -12.01 -17.07
N TYR A 4 -5.50 -11.93 -16.45
CA TYR A 4 -5.79 -11.03 -15.35
C TYR A 4 -6.01 -11.83 -14.06
N LEU A 5 -5.17 -11.64 -13.05
CA LEU A 5 -5.32 -12.24 -11.72
C LEU A 5 -5.83 -11.18 -10.76
N ILE A 6 -7.03 -11.35 -10.24
CA ILE A 6 -7.70 -10.38 -9.38
C ILE A 6 -7.62 -10.81 -7.93
N ASP A 7 -7.00 -9.96 -7.11
CA ASP A 7 -7.03 -10.05 -5.67
C ASP A 7 -8.30 -9.35 -5.14
N TYR A 8 -9.42 -10.08 -5.16
CA TYR A 8 -10.72 -9.49 -4.84
C TYR A 8 -10.81 -9.02 -3.38
N GLU A 9 -10.04 -9.60 -2.46
CA GLU A 9 -9.97 -9.14 -1.06
C GLU A 9 -9.43 -7.71 -0.97
N ASN A 10 -8.51 -7.35 -1.87
CA ASN A 10 -7.86 -6.05 -1.88
C ASN A 10 -8.62 -4.99 -2.70
N VAL A 11 -9.06 -5.34 -3.91
CA VAL A 11 -9.67 -4.37 -4.85
C VAL A 11 -11.19 -4.37 -4.85
N THR A 12 -11.83 -5.44 -4.39
CA THR A 12 -13.31 -5.60 -4.40
C THR A 12 -13.90 -5.24 -5.78
N ASP A 13 -15.02 -4.52 -5.83
CA ASP A 13 -15.72 -4.14 -7.06
C ASP A 13 -14.86 -3.29 -8.02
N THR A 14 -13.92 -2.49 -7.50
CA THR A 14 -13.07 -1.62 -8.33
C THR A 14 -12.11 -2.41 -9.22
N GLY A 15 -11.78 -3.65 -8.85
CA GLY A 15 -10.91 -4.52 -9.63
C GLY A 15 -11.44 -4.81 -11.03
N PHE A 16 -12.77 -4.88 -11.18
CA PHE A 16 -13.40 -5.24 -12.43
C PHE A 16 -13.73 -4.04 -13.33
N MET A 17 -13.40 -2.81 -12.92
CA MET A 17 -13.59 -1.67 -13.83
C MET A 17 -12.87 -1.92 -15.14
N GLY A 18 -13.56 -1.76 -16.27
CA GLY A 18 -13.03 -2.06 -17.61
C GLY A 18 -13.31 -3.47 -18.12
N VAL A 19 -14.01 -4.34 -17.38
CA VAL A 19 -14.26 -5.73 -17.83
C VAL A 19 -14.97 -5.86 -19.18
N LYS A 20 -15.74 -4.84 -19.56
CA LYS A 20 -16.50 -4.78 -20.82
C LYS A 20 -15.57 -4.62 -22.04
N GLU A 21 -14.35 -4.16 -21.82
CA GLU A 21 -13.34 -3.96 -22.87
C GLU A 21 -12.55 -5.24 -23.16
N LEU A 22 -12.73 -6.27 -22.34
CA LEU A 22 -12.10 -7.56 -22.56
C LEU A 22 -12.72 -8.31 -23.74
N THR A 23 -11.90 -9.16 -24.34
CA THR A 23 -12.21 -9.99 -25.50
C THR A 23 -12.33 -11.46 -25.11
N ALA A 24 -12.80 -12.32 -26.02
CA ALA A 24 -12.93 -13.76 -25.77
C ALA A 24 -11.59 -14.48 -25.57
N GLU A 25 -10.47 -13.86 -25.98
CA GLU A 25 -9.11 -14.39 -25.80
C GLU A 25 -8.52 -14.03 -24.43
N ASP A 26 -9.24 -13.25 -23.61
CA ASP A 26 -8.80 -12.81 -22.30
C ASP A 26 -9.30 -13.75 -21.22
N THR A 27 -8.42 -14.07 -20.27
CA THR A 27 -8.75 -14.89 -19.11
C THR A 27 -8.64 -14.08 -17.83
N VAL A 28 -9.71 -14.07 -17.05
CA VAL A 28 -9.80 -13.39 -15.76
C VAL A 28 -9.96 -14.41 -14.65
N ILE A 29 -9.06 -14.38 -13.68
CA ILE A 29 -9.02 -15.32 -12.57
C ILE A 29 -9.20 -14.54 -11.27
N VAL A 30 -10.31 -14.78 -10.60
CA VAL A 30 -10.73 -14.03 -9.42
C VAL A 30 -10.44 -14.86 -8.17
N PHE A 31 -9.51 -14.39 -7.36
CA PHE A 31 -9.23 -14.95 -6.04
C PHE A 31 -10.06 -14.22 -5.00
N TYR A 32 -10.89 -14.94 -4.26
CA TYR A 32 -11.76 -14.35 -3.25
C TYR A 32 -11.80 -15.18 -1.97
N SER A 33 -11.80 -14.50 -0.82
CA SER A 33 -11.91 -15.13 0.50
C SER A 33 -13.36 -15.17 0.98
N GLN A 34 -13.64 -15.97 2.02
CA GLN A 34 -14.97 -16.02 2.65
C GLN A 34 -15.43 -14.68 3.25
N HIS A 35 -14.50 -13.74 3.47
CA HIS A 35 -14.79 -12.43 4.04
C HIS A 35 -15.37 -11.47 2.99
N THR A 36 -15.01 -11.64 1.71
CA THR A 36 -15.61 -10.97 0.55
C THR A 36 -16.91 -11.67 0.16
N LYS A 37 -18.03 -11.22 0.74
CA LYS A 37 -19.34 -11.88 0.57
C LYS A 37 -20.20 -11.32 -0.56
N ASN A 38 -19.97 -10.07 -0.97
CA ASN A 38 -20.91 -9.37 -1.83
C ASN A 38 -20.18 -8.85 -3.06
N ILE A 39 -20.83 -9.03 -4.21
CA ILE A 39 -20.56 -8.36 -5.47
C ILE A 39 -21.82 -7.55 -5.79
N SER A 40 -21.69 -6.32 -6.26
CA SER A 40 -22.87 -5.53 -6.64
C SER A 40 -23.58 -6.15 -7.85
N PHE A 41 -24.91 -5.99 -7.93
CA PHE A 41 -25.69 -6.49 -9.07
C PHE A 41 -25.24 -5.84 -10.39
N GLU A 42 -24.88 -4.56 -10.36
CA GLU A 42 -24.31 -3.85 -11.50
C GLU A 42 -23.06 -4.58 -12.00
N ARG A 43 -22.13 -4.90 -11.10
CA ARG A 43 -20.90 -5.63 -11.40
C ARG A 43 -21.18 -7.03 -11.97
N HIS A 44 -22.16 -7.73 -11.43
CA HIS A 44 -22.60 -9.02 -11.94
C HIS A 44 -23.13 -8.91 -13.39
N ILE A 45 -23.93 -7.88 -13.69
CA ILE A 45 -24.39 -7.62 -15.07
C ILE A 45 -23.19 -7.39 -15.99
N GLU A 46 -22.23 -6.55 -15.59
CA GLU A 46 -21.05 -6.28 -16.41
C GLU A 46 -20.19 -7.53 -16.65
N LEU A 47 -20.03 -8.39 -15.65
CA LEU A 47 -19.33 -9.67 -15.78
C LEU A 47 -20.06 -10.60 -16.74
N SER A 48 -21.39 -10.68 -16.66
CA SER A 48 -22.20 -11.52 -17.54
C SER A 48 -22.21 -11.06 -19.01
N GLN A 49 -21.92 -9.78 -19.25
CA GLN A 49 -21.84 -9.19 -20.60
C GLN A 49 -20.43 -9.27 -21.20
N SER A 50 -19.41 -9.57 -20.38
CA SER A 50 -18.04 -9.68 -20.85
C SER A 50 -17.85 -10.97 -21.65
N PRO A 51 -17.21 -10.93 -22.82
CA PRO A 51 -16.91 -12.14 -23.60
C PRO A 51 -15.72 -12.93 -23.05
N ALA A 52 -15.00 -12.40 -22.06
CA ALA A 52 -13.81 -13.01 -21.48
C ALA A 52 -14.13 -14.30 -20.69
N HIS A 53 -13.12 -15.16 -20.55
CA HIS A 53 -13.22 -16.36 -19.74
C HIS A 53 -12.99 -16.04 -18.26
N PHE A 54 -13.95 -16.37 -17.38
CA PHE A 54 -13.83 -16.15 -15.94
C PHE A 54 -13.64 -17.44 -15.16
N GLU A 55 -12.61 -17.46 -14.32
CA GLU A 55 -12.38 -18.50 -13.31
C GLU A 55 -12.47 -17.90 -11.91
N TYR A 56 -13.18 -18.56 -11.00
CA TYR A 56 -13.37 -18.09 -9.62
C TYR A 56 -12.75 -19.07 -8.64
N ILE A 57 -11.67 -18.65 -7.98
CA ILE A 57 -10.92 -19.47 -7.03
C ILE A 57 -11.26 -19.02 -5.61
N LYS A 58 -12.03 -19.86 -4.90
CA LYS A 58 -12.43 -19.61 -3.51
C LYS A 58 -11.33 -20.03 -2.55
N ILE A 59 -10.97 -19.13 -1.65
CA ILE A 59 -10.05 -19.41 -0.55
C ILE A 59 -10.84 -19.90 0.66
N LEU A 60 -10.64 -21.17 1.01
CA LEU A 60 -11.35 -21.82 2.12
C LEU A 60 -10.70 -21.57 3.48
N LYS A 61 -9.38 -21.36 3.51
CA LYS A 61 -8.60 -21.19 4.74
C LYS A 61 -8.27 -19.72 4.96
N THR A 62 -8.38 -19.28 6.20
CA THR A 62 -8.06 -17.91 6.59
C THR A 62 -6.69 -17.90 7.26
N GLY A 63 -5.82 -16.99 6.81
CA GLY A 63 -4.48 -16.83 7.32
C GLY A 63 -3.85 -15.57 6.74
N LYS A 64 -2.78 -15.09 7.37
CA LYS A 64 -2.05 -13.92 6.87
C LYS A 64 -1.48 -14.25 5.49
N ASN A 65 -1.80 -13.43 4.48
CA ASN A 65 -1.29 -13.52 3.12
C ASN A 65 -1.63 -14.84 2.39
N TYR A 66 -2.72 -15.52 2.80
CA TYR A 66 -3.10 -16.81 2.20
C TYR A 66 -3.44 -16.65 0.71
N LEU A 67 -4.15 -15.57 0.36
CA LEU A 67 -4.47 -15.20 -1.01
C LEU A 67 -3.19 -14.94 -1.81
N ASP A 68 -2.26 -14.15 -1.26
CA ASP A 68 -1.01 -13.79 -1.93
C ASP A 68 -0.20 -15.02 -2.34
N PHE A 69 -0.09 -16.01 -1.46
CA PHE A 69 0.62 -17.25 -1.79
C PHE A 69 -0.12 -18.08 -2.84
N GLN A 70 -1.44 -18.17 -2.77
CA GLN A 70 -2.22 -18.91 -3.77
C GLN A 70 -2.17 -18.25 -5.14
N LEU A 71 -2.36 -16.92 -5.20
CA LEU A 71 -2.28 -16.14 -6.43
C LEU A 71 -0.89 -16.28 -7.04
N SER A 72 0.17 -16.05 -6.27
CA SER A 72 1.56 -16.12 -6.77
C SER A 72 1.94 -17.53 -7.26
N THR A 73 1.46 -18.58 -6.57
CA THR A 73 1.72 -19.97 -6.99
C THR A 73 0.95 -20.31 -8.27
N TYR A 74 -0.32 -19.91 -8.34
CA TYR A 74 -1.17 -20.21 -9.50
C TYR A 74 -0.74 -19.42 -10.74
N LEU A 75 -0.30 -18.17 -10.55
CA LEU A 75 0.36 -17.37 -11.57
C LEU A 75 1.52 -18.14 -12.22
N GLY A 76 2.43 -18.70 -11.41
CA GLY A 76 3.55 -19.47 -11.94
C GLY A 76 3.12 -20.73 -12.70
N PHE A 77 2.06 -21.40 -12.24
CA PHE A 77 1.47 -22.53 -12.96
C PHE A 77 0.93 -22.11 -14.34
N LEU A 78 0.18 -21.01 -14.42
CA LEU A 78 -0.41 -20.51 -15.67
C LEU A 78 0.64 -20.03 -16.67
N ILE A 79 1.67 -19.34 -16.18
CA ILE A 79 2.83 -18.95 -17.00
C ILE A 79 3.46 -20.20 -17.63
N GLY A 80 3.66 -21.27 -16.85
CA GLY A 80 4.24 -22.51 -17.33
C GLY A 80 3.33 -23.29 -18.29
N LYS A 81 2.02 -23.28 -18.06
CA LYS A 81 1.03 -24.07 -18.81
C LYS A 81 0.61 -23.40 -20.11
N ASP A 82 0.16 -22.16 -20.03
CA ASP A 82 -0.58 -21.49 -21.11
C ASP A 82 0.23 -20.36 -21.78
N LYS A 83 1.39 -19.98 -21.22
CA LYS A 83 2.31 -18.95 -21.75
C LYS A 83 1.59 -17.67 -22.24
N PRO A 84 0.88 -16.96 -21.33
CA PRO A 84 0.19 -15.73 -21.67
C PRO A 84 1.16 -14.67 -22.22
N GLU A 85 0.67 -13.86 -23.16
CA GLU A 85 1.45 -12.76 -23.76
C GLU A 85 1.62 -11.60 -22.80
N HIS A 86 0.55 -11.29 -22.07
CA HIS A 86 0.53 -10.24 -21.07
C HIS A 86 -0.13 -10.74 -19.79
N VAL A 87 0.48 -10.41 -18.66
CA VAL A 87 -0.01 -10.80 -17.34
C VAL A 87 -0.23 -9.58 -16.48
N TYR A 88 -1.41 -9.51 -15.88
CA TYR A 88 -1.85 -8.41 -15.05
C TYR A 88 -2.22 -8.92 -13.66
N ILE A 89 -1.66 -8.32 -12.63
CA ILE A 89 -2.08 -8.55 -11.24
C ILE A 89 -2.92 -7.35 -10.80
N ILE A 90 -4.21 -7.57 -10.58
CA ILE A 90 -5.15 -6.53 -10.18
C ILE A 90 -5.21 -6.49 -8.64
N THR A 91 -4.42 -5.58 -8.05
CA THR A 91 -4.29 -5.40 -6.60
C THR A 91 -3.72 -4.02 -6.26
N ASN A 92 -4.12 -3.46 -5.11
CA ASN A 92 -3.45 -2.30 -4.50
C ASN A 92 -2.29 -2.71 -3.58
N ASP A 93 -2.09 -4.00 -3.32
CA ASP A 93 -1.01 -4.47 -2.46
C ASP A 93 0.36 -4.38 -3.18
N THR A 94 1.29 -3.65 -2.58
CA THR A 94 2.69 -3.55 -3.03
C THR A 94 3.48 -4.83 -2.74
N GLY A 95 2.94 -5.75 -1.94
CA GLY A 95 3.58 -7.05 -1.67
C GLY A 95 3.86 -7.86 -2.93
N TYR A 96 3.03 -7.71 -3.96
CA TYR A 96 3.21 -8.35 -5.26
C TYR A 96 4.33 -7.74 -6.12
N ASP A 97 4.89 -6.58 -5.75
CA ASP A 97 6.04 -6.01 -6.47
C ASP A 97 7.22 -7.01 -6.45
N SER A 98 7.36 -7.78 -5.36
CA SER A 98 8.35 -8.87 -5.27
C SER A 98 8.12 -10.01 -6.29
N VAL A 99 6.87 -10.27 -6.65
CA VAL A 99 6.50 -11.29 -7.65
C VAL A 99 6.79 -10.76 -9.05
N ILE A 100 6.50 -9.48 -9.30
CA ILE A 100 6.80 -8.80 -10.57
C ILE A 100 8.30 -8.80 -10.83
N ASP A 101 9.10 -8.37 -9.84
CA ASP A 101 10.56 -8.35 -9.94
C ASP A 101 11.12 -9.74 -10.28
N PHE A 102 10.63 -10.78 -9.60
CA PHE A 102 11.06 -12.17 -9.84
C PHE A 102 10.79 -12.65 -11.27
N TRP A 103 9.66 -12.28 -11.87
CA TRP A 103 9.31 -12.68 -13.23
C TRP A 103 9.99 -11.79 -14.28
N SER A 104 10.22 -10.51 -13.97
CA SER A 104 10.98 -9.59 -14.81
C SER A 104 12.41 -10.11 -15.04
N ASP A 105 13.06 -10.62 -13.99
CA ASP A 105 14.38 -11.28 -14.08
C ASP A 105 14.39 -12.53 -15.00
N LYS A 106 13.21 -13.05 -15.35
CA LYS A 106 13.01 -14.19 -16.26
C LYS A 106 12.46 -13.78 -17.62
N ASN A 107 12.51 -12.48 -17.94
CA ASN A 107 11.97 -11.89 -19.16
C ASN A 107 10.46 -12.09 -19.32
N ILE A 108 9.72 -12.17 -18.22
CA ILE A 108 8.25 -12.22 -18.22
C ILE A 108 7.75 -10.92 -17.59
N ASP A 109 7.07 -10.10 -18.39
CA ASP A 109 6.53 -8.83 -17.92
C ASP A 109 5.18 -9.03 -17.23
N ILE A 110 5.09 -8.54 -16.00
CA ILE A 110 3.87 -8.62 -15.18
C ILE A 110 3.55 -7.20 -14.71
N ILE A 111 2.35 -6.75 -15.01
CA ILE A 111 1.92 -5.39 -14.71
C ILE A 111 0.94 -5.41 -13.53
N ARG A 112 1.28 -4.69 -12.46
CA ARG A 112 0.33 -4.46 -11.37
C ARG A 112 -0.59 -3.28 -11.69
N GLN A 113 -1.89 -3.51 -11.58
CA GLN A 113 -2.92 -2.50 -11.84
C GLN A 113 -3.96 -2.52 -10.72
N LYS A 114 -4.74 -1.44 -10.61
CA LYS A 114 -5.83 -1.34 -9.64
C LYS A 114 -7.16 -1.88 -10.14
N SER A 115 -7.28 -1.99 -11.46
CA SER A 115 -8.47 -2.41 -12.20
C SER A 115 -8.06 -2.99 -13.55
N ILE A 116 -8.98 -3.72 -14.19
CA ILE A 116 -8.79 -4.30 -15.53
C ILE A 116 -8.60 -3.23 -16.63
N VAL A 117 -9.02 -1.98 -16.39
CA VAL A 117 -8.85 -0.89 -17.37
C VAL A 117 -7.39 -0.85 -17.88
N PRO A 118 -7.16 -1.05 -19.19
CA PRO A 118 -5.83 -0.92 -19.75
C PRO A 118 -5.32 0.51 -19.46
N PRO A 119 -4.03 0.69 -19.14
CA PRO A 119 -3.47 2.02 -18.97
C PRO A 119 -3.74 2.77 -20.27
N ALA A 120 -4.40 3.92 -20.19
CA ALA A 120 -4.76 4.72 -21.35
C ALA A 120 -3.54 4.83 -22.27
N PRO A 121 -3.69 4.67 -23.60
CA PRO A 121 -2.57 4.92 -24.50
C PRO A 121 -2.08 6.34 -24.22
N LEU A 122 -0.80 6.48 -23.93
CA LEU A 122 -0.11 7.77 -23.86
C LEU A 122 -0.12 8.38 -25.27
N SER A 123 -1.26 8.92 -25.67
CA SER A 123 -1.37 9.85 -26.78
C SER A 123 -0.71 11.14 -26.33
N LEU A 124 0.62 11.23 -26.49
CA LEU A 124 1.31 12.51 -26.43
C LEU A 124 0.85 13.33 -27.65
N PRO A 125 0.20 14.50 -27.48
CA PRO A 125 0.22 15.48 -28.54
C PRO A 125 1.65 16.04 -28.62
N ALA A 126 2.31 15.77 -29.74
CA ALA A 126 3.54 16.40 -30.14
C ALA A 126 3.34 17.92 -30.31
N ASN A 127 4.40 18.69 -30.02
CA ASN A 127 4.57 20.15 -30.20
C ASN A 127 3.87 20.99 -29.12
N ILE A 128 4.52 21.86 -28.32
CA ILE A 128 5.40 23.01 -28.60
C ILE A 128 6.27 23.32 -27.32
N PRO A 129 7.16 24.34 -27.28
CA PRO A 129 8.61 24.41 -27.48
C PRO A 129 9.48 24.35 -26.18
N PRO A 130 10.83 24.28 -26.28
CA PRO A 130 11.70 24.01 -25.14
C PRO A 130 12.13 25.30 -24.41
N GLN A 131 11.77 25.48 -23.13
CA GLN A 131 12.52 26.34 -22.22
C GLN A 131 12.52 25.87 -20.76
N MET A 132 13.72 25.99 -20.17
CA MET A 132 14.10 25.90 -18.75
C MET A 132 14.28 24.51 -18.12
N VAL A 133 15.37 23.86 -18.57
CA VAL A 133 16.18 22.95 -17.74
C VAL A 133 16.90 23.78 -16.67
N VAL A 134 16.40 23.81 -15.44
CA VAL A 134 17.23 24.15 -14.27
C VAL A 134 17.84 22.86 -13.74
N ARG A 135 19.00 22.56 -14.29
CA ARG A 135 19.97 21.57 -13.81
C ARG A 135 20.51 22.10 -12.47
N LYS A 136 20.15 21.49 -11.33
CA LYS A 136 20.98 21.60 -10.13
C LYS A 136 21.93 20.41 -10.10
N GLN A 137 23.18 20.74 -10.40
CA GLN A 137 24.33 19.87 -10.41
C GLN A 137 24.63 19.31 -9.01
N LYS A 138 25.00 18.04 -9.03
CA LYS A 138 25.92 17.36 -8.11
C LYS A 138 27.27 18.10 -8.08
N PRO A 139 27.93 18.28 -6.92
CA PRO A 139 29.36 18.49 -6.87
C PRO A 139 30.08 17.12 -6.78
N ASP A 140 30.94 16.84 -7.75
CA ASP A 140 32.02 15.87 -7.62
C ASP A 140 33.17 16.49 -6.82
N ALA A 141 33.77 15.69 -5.94
CA ALA A 141 35.19 15.78 -5.63
C ALA A 141 35.70 14.36 -5.33
N ALA A 142 36.42 13.79 -6.31
CA ALA A 142 37.42 12.74 -6.07
C ALA A 142 38.60 13.37 -5.29
N SER A 143 39.52 12.68 -4.61
CA SER A 143 40.08 11.34 -4.80
C SER A 143 40.97 10.98 -3.59
N ALA A 144 41.37 9.71 -3.53
CA ALA A 144 42.53 9.11 -2.83
C ALA A 144 42.37 8.79 -1.33
N GLN A 145 42.83 7.66 -0.78
CA GLN A 145 43.46 6.45 -1.34
C GLN A 145 43.41 5.33 -0.27
N THR A 146 43.24 4.09 -0.75
CA THR A 146 43.79 2.79 -0.29
C THR A 146 44.51 2.62 1.06
N SER A 147 44.05 1.64 1.87
CA SER A 147 44.82 0.55 2.56
C SER A 147 43.93 -0.10 3.65
N SER A 148 43.37 -1.31 3.48
CA SER A 148 43.94 -2.66 3.70
C SER A 148 43.88 -3.20 5.16
N VAL A 149 43.22 -4.36 5.30
CA VAL A 149 43.39 -5.47 6.29
C VAL A 149 42.97 -5.25 7.76
N ALA A 150 42.00 -6.02 8.25
CA ALA A 150 42.19 -7.10 9.23
C ALA A 150 40.89 -7.47 10.00
N LEU A 151 40.57 -8.77 9.98
CA LEU A 151 39.69 -9.46 10.92
C LEU A 151 40.35 -9.52 12.31
N THR A 152 39.55 -9.41 13.39
CA THR A 152 39.48 -10.40 14.50
C THR A 152 38.59 -9.94 15.67
N SER A 153 37.68 -10.85 16.05
CA SER A 153 37.19 -11.24 17.40
C SER A 153 37.04 -10.21 18.54
N ALA A 154 35.84 -10.18 19.16
CA ALA A 154 35.56 -10.76 20.50
C ALA A 154 34.43 -10.01 21.23
N ALA A 155 33.40 -10.74 21.64
CA ALA A 155 32.52 -10.41 22.78
C ALA A 155 33.14 -10.99 24.07
N PRO A 156 32.54 -10.89 25.29
CA PRO A 156 31.56 -9.96 25.85
C PRO A 156 32.02 -9.36 27.20
N THR A 157 31.41 -8.27 27.69
CA THR A 157 31.28 -8.09 29.15
C THR A 157 30.10 -7.18 29.52
N ARG A 158 29.26 -7.68 30.44
CA ARG A 158 28.19 -7.00 31.16
C ARG A 158 28.76 -6.66 32.55
N PRO A 159 28.49 -5.48 33.14
CA PRO A 159 27.50 -5.39 34.24
C PRO A 159 26.60 -4.15 34.05
N ALA A 160 25.27 -4.28 34.14
CA ALA A 160 24.46 -4.21 35.36
C ALA A 160 24.42 -2.81 36.03
N THR A 161 23.17 -2.36 36.17
CA THR A 161 22.61 -1.42 37.16
C THR A 161 22.76 0.10 36.98
N SER A 162 21.61 0.66 36.57
CA SER A 162 20.86 1.69 37.30
C SER A 162 21.31 3.15 37.16
N GLY A 163 20.37 3.97 36.70
CA GLY A 163 20.16 5.27 37.35
C GLY A 163 20.47 6.50 36.52
N ARG A 164 19.50 6.83 35.66
CA ARG A 164 18.83 8.14 35.66
C ARG A 164 19.46 9.30 34.86
N LYS A 165 18.59 9.82 33.99
CA LYS A 165 18.50 11.18 33.43
C LYS A 165 19.52 11.53 32.33
N THR A 166 19.12 11.27 31.10
CA THR A 166 19.44 12.17 29.98
C THR A 166 18.15 12.82 29.48
N LYS A 167 18.22 14.15 29.41
CA LYS A 167 17.15 15.09 29.06
C LYS A 167 16.68 14.82 27.63
N ALA A 168 15.43 14.37 27.51
CA ALA A 168 14.70 14.40 26.25
C ALA A 168 14.26 15.86 25.99
N SER A 169 14.73 16.41 24.88
CA SER A 169 14.30 17.69 24.32
C SER A 169 12.81 17.61 23.96
N ALA A 170 12.06 18.55 24.55
CA ALA A 170 10.61 18.65 24.50
C ALA A 170 10.05 18.83 23.08
N SER A 171 8.96 18.12 22.81
CA SER A 171 7.87 18.54 21.90
C SER A 171 6.56 18.29 22.65
N PRO A 172 5.49 19.08 22.42
CA PRO A 172 4.27 19.06 23.22
C PRO A 172 3.50 17.78 22.90
N ASP A 173 3.85 16.76 23.64
CA ASP A 173 3.40 15.41 23.43
C ASP A 173 2.07 15.24 24.15
N LEU A 174 1.03 14.90 23.38
CA LEU A 174 -0.33 14.66 23.86
C LEU A 174 -0.30 13.83 25.18
N PRO A 175 -1.03 14.21 26.25
CA PRO A 175 -0.94 13.51 27.52
C PRO A 175 -1.22 12.00 27.40
N GLU A 176 -0.56 11.17 28.21
CA GLU A 176 -0.61 9.70 28.07
C GLU A 176 -2.03 9.12 28.19
N ALA A 177 -2.92 9.79 28.95
CA ALA A 177 -4.33 9.45 29.04
C ALA A 177 -5.05 9.56 27.69
N TRP A 178 -4.77 10.63 26.93
CA TRP A 178 -5.33 10.87 25.60
C TRP A 178 -4.71 9.95 24.54
N ARG A 179 -3.40 9.68 24.63
CA ARG A 179 -2.74 8.69 23.77
C ARG A 179 -3.36 7.30 23.90
N LYS A 180 -3.72 6.88 25.12
CA LYS A 180 -4.40 5.60 25.36
C LYS A 180 -5.78 5.56 24.67
N LYS A 181 -6.56 6.64 24.77
CA LYS A 181 -7.86 6.77 24.06
C LYS A 181 -7.69 6.68 22.54
N VAL A 182 -6.70 7.37 21.97
CA VAL A 182 -6.38 7.32 20.54
C VAL A 182 -5.96 5.90 20.11
N ARG A 183 -5.09 5.22 20.88
CA ARG A 183 -4.70 3.83 20.59
C ARG A 183 -5.89 2.88 20.59
N MET A 184 -6.87 3.11 21.45
CA MET A 184 -8.09 2.29 21.50
C MET A 184 -9.03 2.57 20.33
N ALA A 185 -9.25 3.84 19.98
CA ALA A 185 -10.15 4.23 18.89
C ALA A 185 -9.61 3.85 17.51
N VAL A 186 -8.29 3.85 17.33
CA VAL A 186 -7.62 3.55 16.07
C VAL A 186 -7.07 2.10 16.05
N LYS A 187 -7.43 1.28 17.05
CA LYS A 187 -6.99 -0.13 17.17
C LYS A 187 -7.55 -1.02 16.05
N SER A 188 -8.74 -0.68 15.54
CA SER A 188 -9.41 -1.38 14.44
C SER A 188 -8.68 -1.20 13.10
N ASP A 189 -8.00 -0.08 12.91
CA ASP A 189 -7.42 0.32 11.62
C ASP A 189 -6.01 -0.25 11.37
N LYS A 190 -5.47 -1.09 12.28
CA LYS A 190 -4.13 -1.71 12.19
C LYS A 190 -3.03 -0.72 11.77
N LEU A 191 -3.03 0.48 12.36
CA LEU A 191 -1.99 1.47 12.08
C LEU A 191 -0.60 0.96 12.47
N ALA A 192 0.40 1.25 11.64
CA ALA A 192 1.79 0.99 11.97
C ALA A 192 2.21 1.76 13.24
N PRO A 193 3.13 1.23 14.06
CA PRO A 193 3.61 1.90 15.28
C PRO A 193 4.11 3.34 15.05
N SER A 194 4.71 3.60 13.89
CA SER A 194 5.19 4.93 13.47
C SER A 194 4.04 5.93 13.23
N SER A 195 2.88 5.45 12.77
CA SER A 195 1.71 6.27 12.46
C SER A 195 1.06 6.91 13.69
N TYR A 196 1.15 6.28 14.86
CA TYR A 196 0.56 6.83 16.09
C TYR A 196 1.21 8.14 16.51
N SER A 197 2.52 8.28 16.32
CA SER A 197 3.25 9.53 16.62
C SER A 197 2.73 10.71 15.81
N VAL A 198 2.35 10.46 14.55
CA VAL A 198 1.82 11.46 13.64
C VAL A 198 0.42 11.90 14.06
N VAL A 199 -0.41 10.96 14.53
CA VAL A 199 -1.75 11.26 15.06
C VAL A 199 -1.66 12.08 16.35
N TYR A 200 -0.73 11.74 17.26
CA TYR A 200 -0.56 12.51 18.50
C TYR A 200 -0.17 13.95 18.21
N ARG A 201 0.78 14.15 17.30
CA ARG A 201 1.21 15.49 16.87
C ARG A 201 0.10 16.26 16.15
N ALA A 202 -0.71 15.56 15.36
CA ALA A 202 -1.85 16.20 14.69
C ALA A 202 -2.91 16.66 15.70
N ILE A 203 -3.18 15.87 16.75
CA ILE A 203 -4.14 16.22 17.80
C ILE A 203 -3.61 17.35 18.69
N SER A 204 -2.32 17.34 19.07
CA SER A 204 -1.75 18.40 19.90
C SER A 204 -1.46 19.70 19.15
N GLY A 205 -1.24 19.63 17.83
CA GLY A 205 -0.89 20.77 16.99
C GLY A 205 -2.04 21.40 16.21
N SER A 206 -3.25 20.84 16.26
CA SER A 206 -4.41 21.40 15.54
C SER A 206 -5.29 22.21 16.47
N GLN A 207 -5.78 23.36 16.01
CA GLN A 207 -6.70 24.21 16.77
C GLN A 207 -8.18 23.90 16.45
N ASN A 208 -8.44 23.35 15.27
CA ASN A 208 -9.80 23.17 14.76
C ASN A 208 -9.95 21.79 14.11
N LYS A 209 -11.21 21.30 14.08
CA LYS A 209 -11.57 20.02 13.42
C LYS A 209 -11.10 19.96 11.96
N THR A 210 -11.18 21.08 11.24
CA THR A 210 -10.73 21.20 9.84
C THR A 210 -9.22 21.03 9.70
N GLU A 211 -8.44 21.62 10.61
CA GLU A 211 -6.98 21.55 10.59
C GLU A 211 -6.48 20.12 10.90
N LEU A 212 -7.12 19.48 11.89
CA LEU A 212 -6.88 18.07 12.21
C LEU A 212 -7.13 17.17 11.00
N ASN A 213 -8.26 17.35 10.31
CA ASN A 213 -8.59 16.57 9.12
C ASN A 213 -7.54 16.77 8.03
N ASN A 214 -7.13 18.02 7.76
CA ASN A 214 -6.12 18.32 6.75
C ASN A 214 -4.76 17.70 7.08
N GLN A 215 -4.34 17.72 8.35
CA GLN A 215 -3.09 17.08 8.77
C GLN A 215 -3.14 15.55 8.66
N LEU A 216 -4.27 14.93 9.03
CA LEU A 216 -4.44 13.48 8.94
C LEU A 216 -4.57 13.00 7.49
N VAL A 217 -5.28 13.74 6.64
CA VAL A 217 -5.38 13.49 5.19
C VAL A 217 -4.01 13.62 4.51
N LYS A 218 -3.22 14.63 4.89
CA LYS A 218 -1.85 14.81 4.38
C LYS A 218 -0.90 13.71 4.85
N ALA A 219 -1.07 13.22 6.09
CA ALA A 219 -0.22 12.19 6.68
C ALA A 219 -0.54 10.76 6.21
N PHE A 220 -1.82 10.45 5.99
CA PHE A 220 -2.29 9.08 5.73
C PHE A 220 -2.86 8.87 4.34
N GLN A 221 -2.84 9.88 3.46
CA GLN A 221 -3.57 9.93 2.19
C GLN A 221 -5.10 10.00 2.41
N SER A 222 -5.83 10.61 1.48
CA SER A 222 -7.23 11.03 1.69
C SER A 222 -8.18 9.93 2.18
N SER A 223 -8.02 8.69 1.72
CA SER A 223 -8.91 7.58 2.05
C SER A 223 -8.68 6.95 3.44
N LYS A 224 -7.43 6.95 3.94
CA LYS A 224 -7.12 6.48 5.30
C LYS A 224 -7.17 7.63 6.30
N GLY A 225 -6.75 8.83 5.91
CA GLY A 225 -6.83 10.03 6.75
C GLY A 225 -8.25 10.37 7.18
N GLY A 226 -9.23 10.24 6.28
CA GLY A 226 -10.65 10.44 6.62
C GLY A 226 -11.21 9.42 7.62
N ARG A 227 -10.77 8.15 7.54
CA ARG A 227 -11.14 7.10 8.51
C ARG A 227 -10.54 7.35 9.88
N VAL A 228 -9.23 7.62 9.92
CA VAL A 228 -8.52 7.95 11.17
C VAL A 228 -9.15 9.19 11.81
N TYR A 229 -9.44 10.24 11.02
CA TYR A 229 -10.14 11.43 11.47
C TYR A 229 -11.52 11.10 12.08
N GLY A 230 -12.30 10.23 11.44
CA GLY A 230 -13.59 9.77 11.98
C GLY A 230 -13.48 9.20 13.40
N HIS A 231 -12.41 8.46 13.69
CA HIS A 231 -12.17 7.86 15.00
C HIS A 231 -11.56 8.82 16.03
N VAL A 232 -10.75 9.79 15.60
CA VAL A 232 -10.08 10.71 16.53
C VAL A 232 -10.78 12.07 16.68
N ARG A 233 -11.77 12.41 15.85
CA ARG A 233 -12.49 13.71 15.93
C ARG A 233 -13.16 13.93 17.29
N GLU A 234 -13.78 12.88 17.85
CA GLU A 234 -14.47 12.96 19.13
C GLU A 234 -13.49 13.07 20.29
N ILE A 235 -12.35 12.40 20.16
CA ILE A 235 -11.24 12.49 21.11
C ILE A 235 -10.64 13.89 21.09
N PHE A 236 -10.41 14.46 19.91
CA PHE A 236 -9.93 15.83 19.73
C PHE A 236 -10.91 16.85 20.30
N GLU A 237 -12.22 16.67 20.09
CA GLU A 237 -13.23 17.57 20.63
C GLU A 237 -13.30 17.55 22.15
N GLN A 238 -13.14 16.37 22.77
CA GLN A 238 -13.06 16.29 24.22
C GLN A 238 -11.73 16.87 24.75
N TYR A 239 -10.61 16.64 24.06
CA TYR A 239 -9.31 17.22 24.41
C TYR A 239 -9.33 18.75 24.32
N SER A 240 -9.91 19.30 23.25
CA SER A 240 -10.06 20.75 23.05
C SER A 240 -10.99 21.41 24.07
N LYS A 241 -11.92 20.66 24.68
CA LYS A 241 -12.78 21.15 25.77
C LYS A 241 -12.11 21.08 27.15
N GLU A 242 -11.19 20.15 27.36
CA GLU A 242 -10.41 20.04 28.62
C GLU A 242 -9.16 20.93 28.62
N SER A 243 -8.66 21.33 27.46
CA SER A 243 -7.43 22.12 27.30
C SER A 243 -7.68 23.63 27.24
N ASN A 244 -8.93 24.06 27.32
CA ASN A 244 -9.42 25.44 27.21
C ASN A 244 -10.19 25.81 28.47
#